data_AF-A0A942HZR7-F1
#
_entry.id   AF-A0A942HZR7-F1
#
_cell.length_a   1.000
_cell.length_b   1.000
_cell.length_c   1.000
_cell.angle_alpha   90.00
_cell.angle_beta   90.00
_cell.angle_gamma   90.00
#
_symmetry.space_group_name_H-M   'P 1'
#
loop_
_entity.id
_entity.type
_entity.pdbx_description
1 polymer ?
#
loop_
_entity_poly.entity_id
_entity_poly.type
_entity_poly.pdbx_seq_one_letter_code
_entity_poly.pdbx_strand_id
1 'polypeptide(L)'
;MSDDKLLSLELKISILLRWGVMLAGAFMLIGWASMLDFTQNPLAAFQDYKGESLHDSLQNALTNHQWGLLIAYVGLVLLISLPLLRVLMTAVLFVKQKEKVLATIAFIVFATLILSFSLGIEL
;
A
#
# COMPACT_ATOMS: atom_id res chain seq x y z
N MET A 1 -28.71 16.40 9.08
CA MET A 1 -27.46 16.55 8.31
C MET A 1 -27.80 16.10 6.91
N SER A 2 -27.79 16.98 5.92
CA SER A 2 -28.41 16.75 4.60
C SER A 2 -27.80 15.52 3.90
N ASP A 3 -28.64 14.57 3.47
CA ASP A 3 -28.23 13.29 2.87
C ASP A 3 -27.28 13.45 1.67
N ASP A 4 -27.43 14.55 0.91
CA ASP A 4 -26.53 14.91 -0.21
C ASP A 4 -25.05 15.05 0.20
N LYS A 5 -24.79 15.49 1.44
CA LYS A 5 -23.42 15.65 1.95
C LYS A 5 -22.78 14.30 2.29
N LEU A 6 -23.58 13.29 2.67
CA LEU A 6 -23.06 11.95 2.95
C LEU A 6 -22.73 11.24 1.65
N LEU A 7 -23.65 11.31 0.69
CA LEU A 7 -23.51 10.69 -0.62
C LEU A 7 -22.28 11.24 -1.37
N SER A 8 -22.07 12.55 -1.33
CA SER A 8 -20.87 13.17 -1.92
C SER A 8 -19.56 12.83 -1.20
N LEU A 9 -19.57 12.58 0.11
CA LEU A 9 -18.39 12.13 0.86
C LEU A 9 -18.03 10.69 0.48
N GLU A 10 -19.00 9.78 0.43
CA GLU A 10 -18.78 8.39 0.02
C GLU A 10 -18.23 8.30 -1.41
N LEU A 11 -18.76 9.13 -2.31
CA LEU A 11 -18.32 9.18 -3.70
C LEU A 11 -16.88 9.70 -3.80
N LYS A 12 -16.51 10.73 -3.03
CA LYS A 12 -15.12 11.22 -2.95
C LYS A 12 -14.16 10.17 -2.40
N ILE A 13 -14.56 9.44 -1.36
CA ILE A 13 -13.75 8.35 -0.77
C ILE A 13 -13.50 7.26 -1.82
N SER A 14 -14.54 6.84 -2.53
CA SER A 14 -14.45 5.81 -3.57
C SER A 14 -13.53 6.22 -4.73
N ILE A 15 -13.63 7.47 -5.19
CA ILE A 15 -12.78 8.01 -6.26
C ILE A 15 -11.32 8.11 -5.79
N LEU A 16 -11.06 8.67 -4.60
CA LEU A 16 -9.71 8.78 -4.05
C LEU A 16 -9.01 7.43 -3.99
N LEU A 17 -9.72 6.39 -3.52
CA LEU A 17 -9.19 5.03 -3.44
C LEU A 17 -8.89 4.42 -4.81
N ARG A 18 -9.81 4.54 -5.79
CA ARG A 18 -9.59 4.02 -7.14
C ARG A 18 -8.36 4.65 -7.78
N TRP A 19 -8.23 5.97 -7.69
CA TRP A 19 -7.06 6.67 -8.21
C TRP A 19 -5.78 6.27 -7.47
N GLY A 20 -5.84 6.10 -6.15
CA GLY A 20 -4.71 5.64 -5.37
C GLY A 20 -4.20 4.26 -5.81
N VAL A 21 -5.09 3.28 -6.02
CA VAL A 21 -4.70 1.95 -6.52
C VAL A 21 -4.11 2.02 -7.92
N MET A 22 -4.75 2.77 -8.83
CA MET A 22 -4.24 2.92 -10.21
C MET A 22 -2.85 3.58 -10.22
N LEU A 23 -2.64 4.58 -9.37
CA LEU A 23 -1.37 5.27 -9.22
C LEU A 23 -0.32 4.32 -8.63
N ALA A 24 -0.63 3.60 -7.56
CA ALA A 24 0.27 2.59 -6.97
C ALA A 24 0.72 1.53 -7.99
N GLY A 25 -0.24 1.01 -8.77
CA GLY A 25 0.03 0.07 -9.85
C GLY A 25 0.92 0.67 -10.94
N ALA A 26 0.69 1.92 -11.33
CA ALA A 26 1.55 2.62 -12.28
C ALA A 26 2.98 2.78 -11.76
N PHE A 27 3.17 3.17 -10.50
CA PHE A 27 4.50 3.26 -9.88
C PHE A 27 5.21 1.90 -9.86
N MET A 28 4.49 0.83 -9.50
CA MET A 28 5.05 -0.53 -9.55
C MET A 28 5.47 -0.94 -10.96
N LEU A 29 4.61 -0.70 -11.95
CA LEU A 29 4.89 -1.03 -13.35
C LEU A 29 6.08 -0.24 -13.89
N ILE A 30 6.19 1.04 -13.57
CA ILE A 30 7.32 1.90 -13.98
C ILE A 30 8.60 1.43 -13.30
N GLY A 31 8.58 1.15 -12.01
CA GLY A 31 9.73 0.65 -11.27
C GLY A 31 10.24 -0.69 -11.82
N TRP A 32 9.31 -1.61 -12.10
CA TRP A 32 9.64 -2.90 -12.72
C TRP A 32 10.14 -2.75 -14.16
N ALA A 33 9.50 -1.91 -14.97
CA ALA A 33 9.93 -1.63 -16.34
C ALA A 33 11.34 -1.02 -16.39
N SER A 34 11.70 -0.19 -15.41
CA SER A 34 13.04 0.38 -15.31
C SER A 34 14.12 -0.64 -14.91
N MET A 35 13.75 -1.82 -14.40
CA MET A 35 14.68 -2.90 -14.05
C MET A 35 14.78 -3.97 -15.15
N LEU A 36 13.98 -3.87 -16.21
CA LEU A 36 14.03 -4.77 -17.36
C LEU A 36 15.22 -4.42 -18.27
N ASP A 37 16.42 -4.82 -17.83
CA ASP A 37 17.58 -4.90 -18.72
C ASP A 37 17.51 -6.20 -19.53
N PHE A 38 17.14 -6.09 -20.81
CA PHE A 38 17.08 -7.21 -21.76
C PHE A 38 18.45 -7.86 -22.05
N THR A 39 19.55 -7.29 -21.53
CA THR A 39 20.93 -7.70 -21.82
C THR A 39 21.51 -8.69 -20.82
N GLN A 40 20.93 -8.82 -19.61
CA GLN A 40 21.34 -9.80 -18.61
C GLN A 40 20.20 -10.76 -18.33
N ASN A 41 20.48 -12.06 -18.20
CA ASN A 41 19.48 -13.07 -17.80
C ASN A 41 18.93 -12.71 -16.41
N PRO A 42 17.74 -12.09 -16.29
CA PRO A 42 17.26 -11.59 -15.00
C PRO A 42 16.98 -12.76 -14.06
N LEU A 43 16.64 -13.92 -14.63
CA LEU A 43 16.33 -15.18 -13.97
C LEU A 43 17.56 -15.84 -13.31
N ALA A 44 18.79 -15.48 -13.70
CA ALA A 44 19.99 -16.02 -13.07
C ALA A 44 20.26 -15.40 -11.69
N ALA A 45 19.83 -14.15 -11.47
CA ALA A 45 19.96 -13.47 -10.18
C ALA A 45 18.92 -13.91 -9.13
N PHE A 46 17.86 -14.62 -9.53
CA PHE A 46 16.82 -15.14 -8.63
C PHE A 46 17.09 -16.59 -8.15
N GLN A 47 18.21 -17.20 -8.51
CA GLN A 47 18.54 -18.57 -8.07
C GLN A 47 18.92 -18.66 -6.58
N ASP A 48 19.48 -17.59 -6.01
CA ASP A 48 19.81 -17.51 -4.58
C ASP A 48 18.83 -16.57 -3.87
N TYR A 49 17.88 -17.15 -3.14
CA TYR A 49 17.05 -16.41 -2.18
C TYR A 49 17.93 -16.01 -0.98
N LYS A 50 18.60 -14.87 -1.09
CA LYS A 50 19.20 -14.23 0.07
C LYS A 50 18.07 -13.60 0.87
N GLY A 51 17.80 -14.13 2.07
CA GLY A 51 16.94 -13.50 3.06
C GLY A 51 17.60 -12.23 3.59
N GLU A 52 17.69 -11.21 2.75
CA GLU A 52 18.14 -9.88 3.16
C GLU A 52 16.90 -9.13 3.64
N SER A 53 16.97 -8.58 4.84
CA SER A 53 15.87 -7.80 5.40
C SER A 53 15.51 -6.64 4.46
N LEU A 54 14.22 -6.31 4.37
CA LEU A 54 13.72 -5.21 3.54
C LEU A 54 14.47 -3.90 3.81
N HIS A 55 14.91 -3.70 5.05
CA HIS A 55 15.72 -2.56 5.48
C HIS A 55 17.11 -2.53 4.81
N ASP A 56 17.81 -3.66 4.76
CA ASP A 56 19.13 -3.78 4.14
C ASP A 56 19.04 -3.63 2.62
N SER A 57 17.98 -4.16 2.01
CA SER A 57 17.68 -3.95 0.59
C SER A 57 17.40 -2.48 0.28
N LEU A 58 16.67 -1.77 1.15
CA LEU A 58 16.38 -0.34 0.97
C LEU A 58 17.66 0.52 1.10
N GLN A 59 18.52 0.18 2.05
CA GLN A 59 19.79 0.88 2.28
C GLN A 59 20.78 0.63 1.13
N ASN A 60 20.87 -0.60 0.64
CA ASN A 60 21.66 -0.95 -0.54
C ASN A 60 21.12 -0.29 -1.81
N ALA A 61 19.81 -0.20 -1.97
CA ALA A 61 19.18 0.48 -3.11
C ALA A 61 19.51 1.97 -3.16
N LEU A 62 19.45 2.63 -2.00
CA LEU A 62 19.76 4.05 -1.84
C LEU A 62 21.26 4.32 -2.09
N THR A 63 22.12 3.42 -1.62
CA THR A 63 23.57 3.53 -1.80
C THR A 63 23.98 3.30 -3.27
N ASN A 64 23.35 2.33 -3.94
CA ASN A 64 23.66 1.96 -5.34
C ASN A 64 22.87 2.76 -6.39
N HIS A 65 22.09 3.79 -6.00
CA HIS A 65 21.29 4.61 -6.91
C HIS A 65 20.36 3.79 -7.83
N GLN A 66 19.80 2.69 -7.33
CA GLN A 66 18.87 1.84 -8.08
C GLN A 66 17.46 2.44 -8.09
N TRP A 67 17.30 3.56 -8.80
CA TRP A 67 16.05 4.34 -8.84
C TRP A 67 14.81 3.51 -9.21
N GLY A 68 14.94 2.50 -10.07
CA GLY A 68 13.82 1.60 -10.43
C GLY A 68 13.29 0.78 -9.26
N LEU A 69 14.17 0.24 -8.42
CA LEU A 69 13.81 -0.56 -7.25
C LEU A 69 13.25 0.32 -6.12
N LEU A 70 13.77 1.54 -5.94
CA LEU A 70 13.19 2.55 -5.05
C LEU A 70 11.76 2.92 -5.46
N ILE A 71 11.53 3.18 -6.75
CA ILE A 71 10.20 3.49 -7.30
C ILE A 71 9.22 2.32 -7.10
N ALA A 72 9.69 1.09 -7.30
CA ALA A 72 8.88 -0.11 -7.07
C ALA A 72 8.51 -0.27 -5.57
N TYR A 73 9.45 -0.03 -4.65
CA TYR A 73 9.18 -0.05 -3.22
C TYR A 73 8.17 1.02 -2.79
N VAL A 74 8.27 2.24 -3.35
CA VAL A 74 7.27 3.29 -3.11
C VAL A 74 5.90 2.85 -3.61
N GLY A 75 5.82 2.26 -4.81
CA GLY A 75 4.58 1.70 -5.35
C GLY A 75 4.00 0.59 -4.46
N LEU A 76 4.85 -0.30 -3.95
CA LEU A 76 4.49 -1.37 -3.03
C LEU A 76 3.94 -0.83 -1.71
N VAL A 77 4.63 0.12 -1.06
CA VAL A 77 4.18 0.77 0.17
C VAL A 77 2.82 1.44 -0.05
N LEU A 78 2.64 2.11 -1.19
CA LEU A 78 1.38 2.77 -1.52
C LEU A 78 0.25 1.74 -1.72
N LEU A 79 0.50 0.65 -2.46
CA LEU A 79 -0.42 -0.49 -2.67
C LEU A 79 -0.86 -1.12 -1.35
N ILE A 80 0.10 -1.33 -0.45
CA ILE A 80 -0.11 -1.95 0.86
C ILE A 80 -0.84 -0.99 1.82
N SER A 81 -0.57 0.31 1.74
CA SER A 81 -1.21 1.33 2.59
C SER A 81 -2.65 1.64 2.18
N LEU A 82 -3.05 1.35 0.94
CA LEU A 82 -4.41 1.61 0.44
C LEU A 82 -5.52 0.86 1.21
N PRO A 83 -5.38 -0.44 1.51
CA PRO A 83 -6.29 -1.16 2.42
C PRO A 83 -6.43 -0.50 3.80
N LEU A 84 -5.34 0.01 4.38
CA LEU A 84 -5.38 0.70 5.68
C LEU A 84 -6.18 2.00 5.58
N LEU A 85 -5.90 2.80 4.55
CA LEU A 85 -6.62 4.04 4.28
C LEU A 85 -8.12 3.77 4.10
N ARG A 86 -8.48 2.69 3.38
CA ARG A 86 -9.87 2.28 3.18
C ARG A 86 -10.59 2.04 4.50
N VAL A 87 -10.02 1.19 5.35
CA VAL A 87 -10.64 0.83 6.63
C VAL A 87 -10.74 2.06 7.54
N LEU A 88 -9.71 2.91 7.56
CA LEU A 88 -9.71 4.16 8.31
C LEU A 88 -10.82 5.10 7.85
N MET A 89 -10.98 5.32 6.54
CA MET A 89 -12.03 6.19 6.01
C MET A 89 -13.43 5.66 6.33
N THR A 90 -13.65 4.35 6.23
CA THR A 90 -14.92 3.73 6.63
C THR A 90 -15.18 3.82 8.13
N ALA A 91 -14.15 3.68 8.97
CA ALA A 91 -14.29 3.82 10.42
C ALA A 91 -14.69 5.25 10.79
N VAL A 92 -14.05 6.26 10.18
CA VAL A 92 -14.41 7.68 10.38
C VAL A 92 -15.85 7.97 9.94
N LEU A 93 -16.29 7.37 8.83
CA LEU A 93 -17.68 7.50 8.37
C LEU A 93 -18.66 6.93 9.40
N PHE A 94 -18.43 5.72 9.92
CA PHE A 94 -19.32 5.10 10.92
C PHE A 94 -19.36 5.86 12.24
N VAL A 95 -18.22 6.40 12.70
CA VAL A 95 -18.16 7.28 13.87
C VAL A 95 -19.04 8.51 13.67
N LYS A 96 -18.97 9.12 12.48
CA LYS A 96 -19.77 10.30 12.13
C LYS A 96 -21.27 9.99 11.98
N GLN A 97 -21.61 8.78 11.50
CA GLN A 97 -22.99 8.29 11.40
C GLN A 97 -23.57 7.83 12.76
N LYS A 98 -22.78 7.87 13.85
CA LYS A 98 -23.15 7.39 15.20
C LYS A 98 -23.50 5.89 15.28
N GLU A 99 -23.11 5.11 14.29
CA GLU A 99 -23.32 3.66 14.27
C GLU A 99 -22.20 2.96 15.04
N LYS A 100 -22.37 2.88 16.37
CA LYS A 100 -21.33 2.40 17.29
C LYS A 100 -20.88 0.96 17.03
N VAL A 101 -21.78 0.08 16.59
CA VAL A 101 -21.47 -1.33 16.31
C VAL A 101 -20.53 -1.45 15.11
N LEU A 102 -20.86 -0.79 14.00
CA LEU A 102 -20.06 -0.81 12.77
C LEU A 102 -18.72 -0.09 12.93
N ALA A 103 -18.70 1.01 13.68
CA ALA A 103 -17.46 1.69 14.03
C ALA A 103 -16.51 0.79 14.85
N THR A 104 -17.05 0.01 15.79
CA THR A 104 -16.24 -0.91 16.62
C THR A 104 -15.63 -2.03 15.77
N ILE A 105 -16.42 -2.64 14.87
CA ILE A 105 -15.93 -3.68 13.96
C ILE A 105 -14.84 -3.12 13.04
N ALA A 106 -15.05 -1.93 12.46
CA ALA A 106 -14.06 -1.29 11.60
C ALA A 106 -12.75 -0.99 12.35
N PHE A 107 -12.84 -0.59 13.63
CA PHE A 107 -11.67 -0.37 14.47
C PHE A 107 -10.91 -1.66 14.80
N ILE A 108 -11.63 -2.77 15.06
CA ILE A 108 -11.02 -4.09 15.26
C ILE A 108 -10.27 -4.53 14.00
N VAL A 109 -10.91 -4.42 12.82
CA VAL A 109 -10.27 -4.77 11.55
C VAL A 109 -9.03 -3.92 11.32
N PHE A 110 -9.11 -2.62 11.58
CA PHE A 110 -7.97 -1.71 11.48
C PHE A 110 -6.82 -2.13 12.41
N ALA A 111 -7.12 -2.46 13.67
CA ALA A 111 -6.13 -2.93 14.63
C ALA A 111 -5.49 -4.25 14.19
N THR A 112 -6.28 -5.22 13.71
CA THR A 112 -5.77 -6.49 13.18
C THR A 112 -4.88 -6.26 11.96
N LEU A 113 -5.24 -5.35 11.05
CA LEU A 113 -4.39 -5.02 9.90
C LEU A 113 -3.04 -4.43 10.34
N ILE A 114 -3.04 -3.50 11.30
CA ILE A 114 -1.79 -2.95 11.85
C ILE A 114 -0.94 -4.04 12.49
N LEU A 115 -1.56 -4.94 13.28
CA LEU A 115 -0.85 -6.06 13.88
C LEU A 115 -0.28 -7.02 12.83
N SER A 116 -1.06 -7.36 11.80
CA SER A 116 -0.60 -8.19 10.69
C SER A 116 0.56 -7.54 9.92
N PHE A 117 0.54 -6.22 9.72
CA PHE A 117 1.68 -5.53 9.12
C PHE A 117 2.90 -5.50 10.04
N SER A 118 2.71 -5.20 11.32
CA SER A 118 3.82 -5.18 12.28
C SER A 118 4.48 -6.55 12.41
N LEU A 119 3.71 -7.63 12.41
CA LEU A 119 4.22 -9.00 12.48
C LEU A 119 4.74 -9.51 11.13
N GLY A 120 4.14 -9.08 10.01
CA GLY A 120 4.51 -9.53 8.67
C GLY A 120 5.69 -8.76 8.06
N ILE A 121 6.04 -7.58 8.57
CA ILE A 121 7.22 -6.81 8.15
C ILE A 121 8.50 -7.32 8.85
N GLU A 122 8.39 -8.15 9.89
CA GLU A 122 9.51 -8.73 10.66
C GLU A 122 9.91 -10.17 10.30
N LEU A 123 9.53 -10.71 9.13
CA LEU A 123 9.95 -12.05 8.67
C LEU A 123 10.73 -12.01 7.35
#